data_AF-A0A2N5KMH7-F1
#
_entry.id   AF-A0A2N5KMH7-F1
#
_cell.length_a   1.000
_cell.length_b   1.000
_cell.length_c   1.000
_cell.angle_alpha   90.00
_cell.angle_beta   90.00
_cell.angle_gamma   90.00
#
_symmetry.space_group_name_H-M   'P 1'
#
loop_
_entity.id
_entity.type
_entity.pdbx_description
1 polymer ?
#
loop_
_entity_poly.entity_id
_entity_poly.type
_entity_poly.pdbx_seq_one_letter_code
_entity_poly.pdbx_strand_id
1 'polypeptide(L)'
;MAELTELFVTDATSHLAALREGIEREDAGSVERSAHTLKGSSGNMGATVMSRISSELQDAGRSGDLTGARELLTRLQAEFGRVREALEAEKTIP
;
A
#
# COMPACT_ATOMS: atom_id res chain seq x y z
N MET A 1 -2.65 -19.41 -6.69
CA MET A 1 -3.17 -18.02 -6.66
C MET A 1 -3.75 -17.64 -5.30
N ALA A 2 -4.58 -18.49 -4.67
CA ALA A 2 -5.20 -18.17 -3.37
C ALA A 2 -4.20 -17.81 -2.24
N GLU A 3 -3.09 -18.55 -2.13
CA GLU A 3 -2.03 -18.31 -1.14
C GLU A 3 -1.29 -16.98 -1.35
N LEU A 4 -0.98 -16.63 -2.61
CA LEU A 4 -0.36 -15.34 -2.96
C LEU A 4 -1.28 -14.16 -2.65
N THR A 5 -2.58 -14.31 -2.90
CA THR A 5 -3.57 -13.29 -2.53
C THR A 5 -3.66 -13.11 -1.01
N GLU A 6 -3.69 -14.18 -0.22
CA GLU A 6 -3.72 -14.10 1.24
C GLU A 6 -2.47 -13.45 1.82
N LEU A 7 -1.29 -13.82 1.29
CA LEU A 7 -0.03 -13.22 1.66
C LEU A 7 -0.03 -11.72 1.34
N PHE A 8 -0.42 -11.35 0.12
CA PHE A 8 -0.51 -9.95 -0.30
C PHE A 8 -1.47 -9.15 0.59
N VAL A 9 -2.68 -9.66 0.88
CA VAL A 9 -3.67 -8.96 1.70
C VAL A 9 -3.15 -8.76 3.13
N THR A 10 -2.51 -9.78 3.71
CA THR A 10 -1.89 -9.69 5.04
C THR A 10 -0.78 -8.65 5.06
N ASP A 11 0.16 -8.73 4.12
CA ASP A 11 1.30 -7.82 4.02
C ASP A 11 0.85 -6.38 3.78
N ALA A 12 -0.07 -6.17 2.83
CA ALA A 12 -0.58 -4.86 2.51
C ALA A 12 -1.30 -4.22 3.70
N THR A 13 -2.08 -5.00 4.46
CA THR A 13 -2.75 -4.52 5.68
C THR A 13 -1.74 -4.07 6.74
N SER A 14 -0.67 -4.86 6.95
CA SER A 14 0.41 -4.52 7.88
C SER A 14 1.12 -3.21 7.48
N HIS A 15 1.48 -3.08 6.20
CA HIS A 15 2.16 -1.87 5.72
C HIS A 15 1.25 -0.63 5.68
N LEU A 16 -0.05 -0.78 5.44
CA LEU A 16 -1.01 0.32 5.57
C LEU A 16 -1.11 0.83 7.01
N ALA A 17 -1.03 -0.07 8.00
CA ALA A 17 -0.98 0.31 9.40
C ALA A 17 0.35 1.03 9.73
N ALA A 18 1.48 0.52 9.25
CA ALA A 18 2.78 1.14 9.45
C ALA A 18 2.89 2.53 8.78
N LEU A 19 2.29 2.71 7.59
CA LEU A 19 2.20 4.02 6.93
C LEU A 19 1.40 5.02 7.75
N ARG A 20 0.26 4.60 8.29
CA ARG A 20 -0.56 5.46 9.16
C ARG A 20 0.24 5.92 10.38
N GLU A 21 0.86 4.98 11.08
CA GLU A 21 1.67 5.28 12.26
C GLU A 21 2.87 6.18 11.92
N GLY A 22 3.57 5.89 10.82
CA GLY A 22 4.69 6.71 10.34
C GLY A 22 4.27 8.15 10.04
N ILE A 23 3.11 8.35 9.41
CA ILE A 23 2.57 9.69 9.15
C ILE A 23 2.18 10.41 10.45
N GLU A 24 1.52 9.71 11.39
CA GLU A 24 1.10 10.30 12.68
C GLU A 24 2.30 10.69 13.57
N ARG A 25 3.40 9.96 13.45
CA ARG A 25 4.64 10.19 14.22
C ARG A 25 5.66 11.06 13.49
N GLU A 26 5.32 11.56 12.30
CA GLU A 26 6.23 12.28 11.41
C GLU A 26 7.54 11.50 11.10
N ASP A 27 7.48 10.17 11.12
CA ASP A 27 8.60 9.28 10.82
C ASP A 27 8.67 9.00 9.32
N ALA A 28 9.29 9.94 8.60
CA ALA A 28 9.46 9.87 7.15
C ALA A 28 10.22 8.62 6.68
N GLY A 29 11.17 8.12 7.48
CA GLY A 29 11.90 6.90 7.16
C GLY A 29 11.01 5.65 7.23
N SER A 30 10.12 5.56 8.21
CA SER A 30 9.12 4.48 8.29
C SER A 30 8.14 4.53 7.12
N VAL A 31 7.72 5.75 6.74
CA VAL A 31 6.85 5.96 5.58
C VAL A 31 7.54 5.49 4.29
N GLU A 32 8.80 5.89 4.04
CA GLU A 32 9.54 5.48 2.85
C GLU A 32 9.62 3.96 2.74
N ARG A 33 10.05 3.27 3.81
CA ARG A 33 10.24 1.81 3.80
C ARG A 33 8.94 1.05 3.57
N SER A 34 7.87 1.44 4.27
CA SER A 34 6.56 0.78 4.13
C SER A 34 5.97 1.00 2.74
N ALA A 35 6.11 2.22 2.21
CA ALA A 35 5.68 2.56 0.86
C ALA A 35 6.48 1.83 -0.22
N HIS A 36 7.80 1.69 -0.05
CA HIS A 36 8.66 0.93 -0.95
C HIS A 36 8.23 -0.53 -1.07
N THR A 37 7.97 -1.20 0.06
CA THR A 37 7.52 -2.59 0.06
C THR A 37 6.16 -2.74 -0.62
N LEU A 38 5.20 -1.87 -0.27
CA LEU A 38 3.87 -1.86 -0.89
C LEU A 38 3.90 -1.60 -2.38
N LYS A 39 4.79 -0.74 -2.86
CA LYS A 39 4.98 -0.46 -4.29
C LYS A 39 5.35 -1.73 -5.05
N GLY A 40 6.32 -2.49 -4.52
CA GLY A 40 6.79 -3.73 -5.13
C GLY A 40 5.74 -4.83 -5.09
N SER A 41 5.16 -5.09 -3.92
CA SER A 41 4.15 -6.14 -3.77
C SER A 41 2.89 -5.84 -4.60
N SER A 42 2.43 -4.59 -4.63
CA SER A 42 1.30 -4.18 -5.48
C SER A 42 1.61 -4.34 -6.97
N GLY A 43 2.84 -4.03 -7.40
CA GLY A 43 3.29 -4.24 -8.77
C GLY A 43 3.25 -5.72 -9.18
N ASN A 44 3.69 -6.61 -8.30
CA ASN A 44 3.66 -8.06 -8.54
C ASN A 44 2.23 -8.61 -8.67
N MET A 45 1.26 -8.00 -7.99
CA MET A 45 -0.17 -8.36 -8.08
C MET A 45 -0.90 -7.68 -9.25
N GLY A 46 -0.22 -6.86 -10.06
CA GLY A 46 -0.85 -6.07 -11.12
C GLY A 46 -1.67 -4.88 -10.61
N ALA A 47 -1.66 -4.60 -9.30
CA ALA A 47 -2.34 -3.48 -8.64
C ALA A 47 -1.62 -2.15 -8.94
N THR A 48 -1.68 -1.73 -10.21
CA THR A 48 -0.88 -0.62 -10.76
C THR A 48 -1.18 0.71 -10.08
N VAL A 49 -2.45 0.96 -9.73
CA VAL A 49 -2.85 2.19 -9.02
C VAL A 49 -2.29 2.22 -7.60
N MET A 50 -2.35 1.09 -6.86
CA MET A 50 -1.70 1.00 -5.55
C MET A 50 -0.19 1.25 -5.67
N SER A 51 0.47 0.58 -6.63
CA SER A 51 1.91 0.73 -6.84
C SER A 51 2.32 2.18 -7.10
N ARG A 52 1.51 2.92 -7.88
CA ARG A 52 1.72 4.35 -8.13
C ARG A 52 1.58 5.19 -6.87
N ILE A 53 0.48 5.05 -6.12
CA ILE A 53 0.24 5.83 -4.89
C ILE A 53 1.31 5.50 -3.83
N SER A 54 1.73 4.24 -3.74
CA SER A 54 2.86 3.84 -2.89
C SER A 54 4.17 4.48 -3.34
N SER A 55 4.40 4.71 -4.64
CA SER A 55 5.56 5.49 -5.09
C SER A 55 5.47 6.95 -4.63
N GLU A 56 4.30 7.58 -4.71
CA GLU A 56 4.09 8.96 -4.24
C GLU A 56 4.38 9.08 -2.72
N LEU A 57 3.93 8.11 -1.92
CA LEU A 57 4.25 8.04 -0.48
C LEU A 57 5.73 7.74 -0.21
N GLN A 58 6.36 6.91 -1.04
CA GLN A 58 7.79 6.64 -0.95
C GLN A 58 8.59 7.92 -1.17
N ASP A 59 8.23 8.72 -2.18
CA ASP A 59 8.90 9.97 -2.50
C ASP A 59 8.70 11.02 -1.39
N ALA A 60 7.49 11.10 -0.82
CA ALA A 60 7.22 11.93 0.36
C ALA A 60 8.13 11.54 1.54
N GLY A 61 8.18 10.25 1.90
CA GLY A 61 9.06 9.75 2.95
C GLY A 61 10.55 10.01 2.68
N ARG A 62 11.01 9.81 1.44
CA ARG A 62 12.39 10.07 1.03
C ARG A 62 12.77 11.55 1.11
N SER A 63 11.85 12.44 0.74
CA SER A 63 12.07 13.89 0.79
C SER A 63 12.04 14.45 2.22
N GLY A 64 11.44 13.71 3.16
CA GLY A 64 11.15 14.19 4.51
C GLY A 64 9.90 15.08 4.58
N ASP A 65 9.31 15.46 3.45
CA ASP A 65 8.07 16.21 3.40
C ASP A 65 6.86 15.26 3.38
N LEU A 66 6.25 15.10 4.54
CA LEU A 66 5.01 14.32 4.70
C LEU A 66 3.74 15.16 4.50
N THR A 67 3.87 16.40 4.01
CA THR A 67 2.71 17.22 3.63
C THR A 67 1.88 16.49 2.58
N GLY A 68 0.60 16.28 2.86
CA GLY A 68 -0.30 15.55 1.96
C GLY A 68 -0.20 14.01 2.04
N ALA A 69 0.74 13.44 2.81
CA ALA A 69 0.87 11.99 2.96
C ALA A 69 -0.41 11.34 3.52
N ARG A 70 -1.16 12.06 4.38
CA ARG A 70 -2.46 11.58 4.90
C ARG A 70 -3.49 11.39 3.79
N GLU A 71 -3.57 12.31 2.83
CA GLU A 71 -4.48 12.19 1.69
C GLU A 71 -4.08 11.03 0.76
N LEU A 72 -2.78 10.90 0.50
CA LEU A 72 -2.24 9.76 -0.25
C LEU A 72 -2.57 8.43 0.43
N LEU A 73 -2.42 8.34 1.75
CA LEU A 73 -2.77 7.14 2.51
C LEU A 73 -4.27 6.83 2.40
N THR A 74 -5.16 7.81 2.51
CA THR A 74 -6.61 7.60 2.32
C THR A 74 -6.92 7.07 0.93
N ARG A 75 -6.30 7.63 -0.11
CA ARG A 75 -6.44 7.13 -1.49
C ARG A 75 -5.92 5.70 -1.64
N LEU A 76 -4.79 5.37 -1.02
CA LEU A 76 -4.20 4.04 -1.04
C LEU A 76 -5.09 3.00 -0.35
N GLN A 77 -5.69 3.34 0.80
CA GLN A 77 -6.62 2.46 1.51
C GLN A 77 -7.89 2.17 0.70
N ALA A 78 -8.43 3.18 0.02
CA ALA A 78 -9.58 3.01 -0.85
C ALA A 78 -9.27 2.11 -2.05
N GLU A 79 -8.09 2.27 -2.66
CA GLU A 79 -7.64 1.39 -3.74
C GLU A 79 -7.39 -0.04 -3.24
N PHE A 80 -6.78 -0.22 -2.06
CA PHE A 80 -6.59 -1.54 -1.47
C PHE A 80 -7.91 -2.30 -1.28
N GLY A 81 -8.98 -1.61 -0.87
CA GLY A 81 -10.31 -2.19 -0.79
C GLY A 81 -10.78 -2.77 -2.14
N ARG A 82 -10.63 -2.01 -3.23
CA ARG A 82 -10.98 -2.46 -4.59
C ARG A 82 -10.13 -3.65 -5.05
N VAL A 83 -8.83 -3.59 -4.81
CA VAL A 83 -7.90 -4.67 -5.19
C VAL A 83 -8.22 -5.95 -4.42
N ARG A 84 -8.50 -5.85 -3.13
CA ARG A 84 -8.89 -7.01 -2.31
C ARG A 84 -10.17 -7.67 -2.86
N GLU A 85 -11.21 -6.88 -3.12
CA GLU A 85 -12.47 -7.38 -3.68
C GLU A 85 -12.25 -8.08 -5.04
N ALA A 86 -11.45 -7.48 -5.92
CA ALA A 86 -11.13 -8.08 -7.22
C ALA A 86 -10.38 -9.41 -7.08
N LEU A 87 -9.37 -9.47 -6.21
CA LEU A 87 -8.60 -10.68 -5.97
C LEU A 87 -9.43 -11.80 -5.32
N GLU A 88 -10.37 -11.46 -4.44
CA GLU A 88 -11.30 -12.42 -3.82
C GLU A 88 -12.33 -12.96 -4.82
N ALA A 89 -12.82 -12.12 -5.73
CA ALA A 89 -13.72 -12.54 -6.80
C ALA A 89 -13.04 -13.56 -7.74
N GLU A 90 -11.74 -13.38 -8.02
CA GLU A 90 -10.97 -14.28 -8.89
C GLU A 90 -10.65 -15.63 -8.22
N LYS A 91 -10.60 -15.70 -6.88
CA LYS A 91 -10.53 -16.98 -6.15
C LYS A 91 -11.80 -17.84 -6.30
N THR A 92 -12.91 -17.23 -6.70
CA THR A 92 -14.24 -17.87 -6.70
C THR A 92 -14.62 -18.43 -8.09
N ILE A 93 -13.73 -18.33 -9.09
CA ILE A 93 -13.94 -18.90 -10.42
C ILE A 93 -13.51 -20.38 -10.40
N PRO A 94 -14.43 -21.34 -10.58
CA PRO A 94 -14.13 -22.77 -10.58
C PRO A 94 -13.35 -23.23 -11.83
#